data_AF-A0A7Y2USB2-F1
#
_entry.id   AF-A0A7Y2USB2-F1
#
_cell.length_a   1.000
_cell.length_b   1.000
_cell.length_c   1.000
_cell.angle_alpha   90.00
_cell.angle_beta   90.00
_cell.angle_gamma   90.00
#
_symmetry.space_group_name_H-M   'P 1'
#
loop_
_entity.id
_entity.type
_entity.pdbx_description
1 polymer ?
#
loop_
_entity_poly.entity_id
_entity_poly.type
_entity_poly.pdbx_seq_one_letter_code
_entity_poly.pdbx_strand_id
1 'polypeptide(L)'
;MSSVLTFAGLSAVTITFSAFASLPVGWAFTVAFILTLGFVIEDVMRWRNARTDRWQLSEGQLIHDGPDGRSHVPLSEVVSAKHQFGGRVIVKLKSGQRIAIRYLPFPIQTAEQIDAARGPRTS
;
A
#
# COMPACT_ATOMS: atom_id res chain seq x y z
N MET A 1 -1.44 5.98 -10.63
CA MET A 1 -1.65 6.23 -12.07
C MET A 1 -3.14 6.35 -12.28
N SER A 2 -3.66 7.37 -12.97
CA SER A 2 -5.11 7.51 -13.18
C SER A 2 -5.61 6.40 -14.10
N SER A 3 -6.74 5.76 -13.76
CA SER A 3 -7.36 4.69 -14.57
C SER A 3 -7.66 5.15 -15.99
N VAL A 4 -7.98 6.43 -16.18
CA VAL A 4 -8.19 7.07 -17.48
C VAL A 4 -6.92 7.06 -18.34
N LEU A 5 -5.76 7.34 -17.74
CA LEU A 5 -4.47 7.33 -18.44
C LEU A 5 -4.07 5.90 -18.84
N THR A 6 -4.31 4.93 -17.95
CA THR A 6 -4.08 3.51 -18.24
C THR A 6 -4.96 3.05 -19.41
N PHE A 7 -6.25 3.39 -19.40
CA PHE A 7 -7.18 3.05 -20.49
C PHE A 7 -6.77 3.69 -21.82
N ALA A 8 -6.40 4.98 -21.81
CA ALA A 8 -5.96 5.69 -23.01
C ALA A 8 -4.67 5.08 -23.59
N GLY A 9 -3.69 4.77 -22.73
CA GLY A 9 -2.45 4.12 -23.14
C GLY A 9 -2.69 2.72 -23.73
N LEU A 10 -3.48 1.89 -23.05
CA LEU A 10 -3.82 0.54 -23.54
C LEU A 10 -4.58 0.62 -24.86
N SER A 11 -5.54 1.53 -24.97
CA SER A 11 -6.29 1.76 -26.21
C SER A 11 -5.35 2.15 -27.36
N ALA A 12 -4.41 3.08 -27.14
CA ALA A 12 -3.43 3.47 -28.15
C ALA A 12 -2.54 2.30 -28.60
N VAL A 13 -2.09 1.46 -27.65
CA VAL A 13 -1.29 0.25 -27.95
C VAL A 13 -2.10 -0.75 -28.78
N THR A 14 -3.34 -1.04 -28.38
CA THR A 14 -4.18 -2.04 -29.06
C THR A 14 -4.66 -1.55 -30.43
N ILE A 15 -4.91 -0.24 -30.60
CA ILE A 15 -5.20 0.37 -31.90
C ILE A 15 -3.97 0.26 -32.83
N THR A 16 -2.78 0.60 -32.33
CA THR A 16 -1.53 0.50 -33.12
C THR A 16 -1.26 -0.94 -33.55
N PHE A 17 -1.46 -1.91 -32.65
CA PHE A 17 -1.35 -3.32 -32.96
C PHE A 17 -2.40 -3.78 -33.99
N SER A 18 -3.64 -3.32 -33.86
CA SER A 18 -4.71 -3.65 -34.81
C SER A 18 -4.40 -3.11 -36.21
N ALA A 19 -3.84 -1.91 -36.31
CA ALA A 19 -3.40 -1.33 -37.58
C ALA A 19 -2.25 -2.12 -38.23
N PHE A 20 -1.26 -2.55 -37.42
CA PHE A 20 -0.15 -3.39 -37.91
C PHE A 20 -0.62 -4.78 -38.37
N ALA A 21 -1.53 -5.41 -37.63
CA ALA A 21 -2.02 -6.76 -37.91
C ALA A 21 -3.25 -6.80 -38.84
N SER A 22 -3.71 -5.65 -39.36
CA SER A 22 -4.93 -5.52 -40.19
C SER A 22 -6.19 -6.10 -39.53
N LEU A 23 -6.31 -5.96 -38.20
CA LEU A 23 -7.45 -6.42 -37.42
C LEU A 23 -8.51 -5.31 -37.25
N PRO A 24 -9.81 -5.66 -37.08
CA PRO A 24 -10.87 -4.68 -36.83
C PRO A 24 -10.60 -3.85 -35.57
N VAL A 25 -10.81 -2.54 -35.58
CA VAL A 25 -10.48 -1.69 -34.41
C VAL A 25 -11.45 -1.89 -33.23
N GLY A 26 -12.65 -2.44 -33.46
CA GLY A 26 -13.68 -2.60 -32.43
C GLY A 26 -13.28 -3.46 -31.23
N TRP A 27 -12.43 -4.48 -31.41
CA TRP A 27 -11.97 -5.33 -30.29
C TRP A 27 -10.95 -4.62 -29.41
N ALA A 28 -10.25 -3.60 -29.93
CA ALA A 28 -9.22 -2.87 -29.19
C ALA A 28 -9.77 -2.19 -27.94
N PHE A 29 -10.94 -1.55 -28.05
CA PHE A 29 -11.61 -0.93 -26.91
C PHE A 29 -12.07 -1.95 -25.88
N THR A 30 -12.54 -3.12 -26.32
CA THR A 30 -12.99 -4.20 -25.42
C THR A 30 -11.81 -4.74 -24.60
N VAL A 31 -10.66 -4.97 -25.25
CA VAL A 31 -9.44 -5.44 -24.56
C VAL A 31 -8.88 -4.37 -23.62
N ALA A 32 -8.79 -3.12 -24.06
CA ALA A 32 -8.35 -2.02 -23.20
C ALA A 32 -9.28 -1.84 -21.99
N PHE A 33 -10.59 -2.00 -22.19
CA PHE A 33 -11.58 -1.93 -21.11
C PHE A 33 -11.41 -3.07 -20.10
N ILE A 34 -11.31 -4.33 -20.56
CA ILE A 34 -11.12 -5.50 -19.68
C ILE A 34 -9.83 -5.35 -18.86
N LEU A 35 -8.72 -4.97 -19.49
CA LEU A 35 -7.45 -4.77 -18.81
C LEU A 35 -7.54 -3.63 -17.78
N THR A 36 -8.18 -2.53 -18.14
CA THR A 36 -8.39 -1.40 -17.21
C THR A 36 -9.26 -1.80 -16.03
N LEU A 37 -10.29 -2.61 -16.26
CA LEU A 37 -11.17 -3.10 -15.20
C LEU A 37 -10.39 -3.92 -14.16
N GLY A 38 -9.41 -4.72 -14.57
CA GLY A 38 -8.50 -5.42 -13.67
C GLY A 38 -7.78 -4.46 -12.70
N PHE A 39 -7.24 -3.35 -13.21
CA PHE A 39 -6.59 -2.33 -12.37
C PHE A 39 -7.58 -1.63 -11.42
N VAL A 40 -8.81 -1.35 -11.88
CA VAL A 40 -9.84 -0.74 -11.03
C VAL A 40 -10.22 -1.68 -9.89
N ILE A 41 -10.42 -2.97 -10.17
CA ILE A 41 -10.72 -3.98 -9.15
C ILE A 41 -9.58 -4.08 -8.15
N GLU A 42 -8.33 -4.14 -8.61
CA GLU A 42 -7.16 -4.17 -7.73
C GLU A 42 -7.12 -2.93 -6.81
N ASP A 43 -7.44 -1.75 -7.36
CA ASP A 43 -7.43 -0.51 -6.58
C ASP A 43 -8.55 -0.47 -5.54
N VAL A 44 -9.75 -0.96 -5.89
CA VAL A 44 -10.86 -1.12 -4.94
C VAL A 44 -10.49 -2.11 -3.83
N MET A 45 -9.85 -3.23 -4.16
CA MET A 45 -9.42 -4.22 -3.17
C MET A 45 -8.33 -3.65 -2.26
N ARG A 46 -7.38 -2.90 -2.81
CA ARG A 46 -6.35 -2.19 -2.05
C ARG A 46 -6.96 -1.16 -1.10
N TRP A 47 -7.94 -0.38 -1.57
CA TRP A 47 -8.68 0.56 -0.72
C TRP A 47 -9.45 -0.15 0.39
N ARG A 48 -10.14 -1.26 0.06
CA ARG A 48 -10.88 -2.06 1.04
C ARG A 48 -9.96 -2.57 2.15
N ASN A 49 -8.80 -3.13 1.78
CA ASN A 49 -7.83 -3.63 2.74
C ASN A 49 -7.26 -2.50 3.61
N ALA A 50 -6.98 -1.33 3.01
CA ALA A 50 -6.55 -0.14 3.75
C ALA A 50 -7.62 0.37 4.74
N ARG A 51 -8.91 0.17 4.45
CA ARG A 51 -10.00 0.59 5.34
C ARG A 51 -10.16 -0.34 6.55
N THR A 52 -9.80 -1.61 6.39
CA THR A 52 -9.85 -2.60 7.47
C THR A 52 -8.57 -2.66 8.29
N ASP A 53 -7.46 -2.19 7.73
CA ASP A 53 -6.16 -2.12 8.42
C ASP A 53 -6.21 -1.08 9.56
N ARG A 54 -6.03 -1.56 10.80
CA ARG A 54 -6.01 -0.73 12.00
C ARG A 54 -4.75 -1.01 12.80
N TRP A 55 -4.02 0.07 13.09
CA TRP A 55 -2.86 0.03 13.96
C TRP A 55 -3.19 0.70 15.29
N GLN A 56 -2.87 0.02 16.38
CA GLN A 56 -3.08 0.52 17.74
C GLN A 56 -1.77 0.39 18.54
N LEU A 57 -1.50 1.40 19.35
CA LEU A 57 -0.38 1.41 20.28
C LEU A 57 -0.97 1.27 21.69
N SER A 58 -0.67 0.17 22.39
CA SER A 58 -1.22 -0.12 23.71
C SER A 58 -0.18 -0.78 24.60
N GLU A 59 0.04 -0.26 25.80
CA GLU A 59 0.82 -0.91 26.88
C GLU A 59 2.18 -1.49 26.44
N GLY A 60 2.94 -0.76 25.62
CA GLY A 60 4.25 -1.23 25.14
C GLY A 60 4.19 -2.24 24.00
N GLN A 61 3.01 -2.42 23.38
CA GLN A 61 2.76 -3.28 22.23
C GLN A 61 2.21 -2.46 21.06
N LEU A 62 2.66 -2.81 19.86
CA LEU A 62 2.09 -2.36 18.60
C LEU A 62 1.18 -3.47 18.08
N ILE A 63 -0.12 -3.22 18.11
CA ILE A 63 -1.15 -4.17 17.70
C ILE A 63 -1.61 -3.79 16.30
N HIS A 64 -1.59 -4.76 15.40
CA HIS A 64 -2.15 -4.63 14.06
C HIS A 64 -3.35 -5.54 13.92
N ASP A 65 -4.47 -4.96 13.52
CA ASP A 65 -5.72 -5.64 13.24
C ASP A 65 -5.98 -5.51 11.73
N GLY A 66 -5.75 -6.59 11.00
CA GLY A 66 -5.80 -6.61 9.54
C GLY A 66 -6.62 -7.78 9.00
N PRO A 67 -6.74 -7.90 7.67
CA PRO A 67 -7.52 -8.98 7.03
C PRO A 67 -6.97 -10.38 7.34
N ASP A 68 -5.67 -10.50 7.66
CA ASP A 68 -5.01 -11.75 8.01
C ASP A 68 -5.13 -12.10 9.51
N GLY A 69 -5.81 -11.25 10.29
CA GLY A 69 -6.01 -11.39 11.74
C GLY A 69 -5.22 -10.37 12.56
N ARG A 70 -5.21 -10.58 13.88
CA ARG A 70 -4.57 -9.69 14.84
C ARG A 70 -3.15 -10.14 15.13
N SER A 71 -2.18 -9.27 14.87
CA SER A 71 -0.75 -9.49 15.16
C SER A 71 -0.26 -8.53 16.23
N HIS A 72 0.48 -9.05 17.22
CA HIS A 72 1.04 -8.26 18.32
C HIS A 72 2.55 -8.16 18.14
N VAL A 73 3.08 -6.95 18.16
CA VAL A 73 4.50 -6.67 18.03
C VAL A 73 4.97 -5.91 19.26
N PRO A 74 5.83 -6.49 20.11
CA PRO A 74 6.35 -5.78 21.27
C PRO A 74 7.18 -4.57 20.86
N LEU A 75 6.98 -3.41 21.50
CA LEU A 75 7.78 -2.21 21.21
C LEU A 75 9.27 -2.43 21.54
N SER A 76 9.57 -3.31 22.49
CA SER A 76 10.95 -3.72 22.81
C SER A 76 11.67 -4.38 21.63
N GLU A 77 10.94 -4.93 20.66
CA GLU A 77 11.49 -5.47 19.42
C GLU A 77 11.69 -4.39 18.35
N VAL A 78 11.12 -3.21 18.51
CA VAL A 78 11.25 -2.12 17.54
C VAL A 78 12.63 -1.47 17.66
N VAL A 79 13.42 -1.49 16.58
CA VAL A 79 14.73 -0.84 16.49
C VAL A 79 14.59 0.63 16.13
N SER A 80 13.67 0.95 15.23
CA SER A 80 13.40 2.32 14.79
C SER A 80 12.05 2.42 14.10
N ALA A 81 11.32 3.50 14.34
CA ALA A 81 10.19 3.93 13.53
C ALA A 81 10.58 5.21 12.77
N LYS A 82 10.44 5.22 11.44
CA LYS A 82 10.75 6.40 10.62
C LYS A 82 9.66 6.66 9.61
N HIS A 83 9.28 7.92 9.47
CA HIS A 83 8.49 8.37 8.33
C HIS A 83 9.31 8.23 7.04
N GLN A 84 8.66 7.74 5.98
CA GLN A 84 9.21 7.68 4.65
C GLN A 84 8.34 8.49 3.69
N PHE A 85 8.99 9.10 2.69
CA PHE A 85 8.35 9.81 1.59
C PHE A 85 7.19 9.00 1.01
N GLY A 86 6.02 9.64 0.91
CA GLY A 86 4.75 9.00 0.54
C GLY A 86 3.77 8.72 1.70
N GLY A 87 3.99 9.31 2.89
CA GLY A 87 3.01 9.29 3.99
C GLY A 87 2.92 7.94 4.71
N ARG A 88 4.00 7.16 4.72
CA ARG A 88 4.09 5.85 5.38
C ARG A 88 5.12 5.87 6.50
N VAL A 89 4.92 5.02 7.50
CA VAL A 89 5.86 4.83 8.60
C VAL A 89 6.46 3.44 8.48
N ILE A 90 7.78 3.35 8.43
CA ILE A 90 8.50 2.09 8.48
C ILE A 90 8.96 1.83 9.91
N VAL A 91 8.47 0.73 10.47
CA VAL A 91 8.90 0.18 11.75
C VAL A 91 9.86 -0.98 11.46
N LYS A 92 11.12 -0.82 11.88
CA LYS A 92 12.16 -1.85 11.76
C LYS A 92 12.23 -2.63 13.07
N LEU A 93 12.15 -3.95 13.00
CA LEU A 93 12.28 -4.84 14.16
C LEU A 93 13.71 -5.34 14.36
N LYS A 94 14.01 -5.84 15.55
CA LYS A 94 15.29 -6.46 15.94
C LYS A 94 15.57 -7.71 15.11
N SER A 95 14.53 -8.45 14.74
CA SER A 95 14.58 -9.60 13.82
C SER A 95 15.04 -9.23 12.41
N GLY A 96 15.14 -7.94 12.07
CA GLY A 96 15.44 -7.46 10.72
C GLY A 96 14.20 -7.25 9.84
N GLN A 97 13.03 -7.72 10.29
CA GLN A 97 11.76 -7.50 9.60
C GLN A 97 11.42 -6.00 9.56
N ARG A 98 10.82 -5.57 8.44
CA ARG A 98 10.36 -4.19 8.24
C ARG A 98 8.87 -4.18 8.01
N ILE A 99 8.16 -3.49 8.88
CA ILE A 99 6.71 -3.31 8.81
C ILE A 99 6.45 -1.92 8.25
N ALA A 100 5.63 -1.83 7.22
CA ALA A 100 5.25 -0.57 6.60
C ALA A 100 3.81 -0.23 6.94
N ILE A 101 3.61 0.73 7.84
CA ILE A 101 2.30 1.28 8.18
C ILE A 101 1.95 2.35 7.15
N ARG A 102 0.81 2.20 6.47
CA ARG A 102 0.38 3.07 5.37
C ARG A 102 -0.93 3.76 5.72
N TYR A 103 -1.29 4.79 4.94
CA TYR A 103 -2.58 5.50 5.05
C TYR A 103 -2.82 6.15 6.43
N LEU A 104 -1.74 6.56 7.11
CA LEU A 104 -1.84 7.29 8.37
C LEU A 104 -2.19 8.76 8.09
N PRO A 105 -3.14 9.36 8.84
CA PRO A 105 -3.46 10.78 8.71
C PRO A 105 -2.30 11.68 9.14
N PHE A 106 -1.51 11.25 10.14
CA PHE A 106 -0.39 12.02 10.70
C PHE A 106 0.89 11.17 10.84
N PRO A 107 1.53 10.79 9.72
CA PRO A 107 2.58 9.76 9.73
C PRO A 107 3.86 10.19 10.47
N ILE A 108 4.20 11.48 10.47
CA ILE A 108 5.36 12.00 11.21
C ILE A 108 5.13 11.86 12.72
N GLN A 109 3.99 12.35 13.21
CA GLN A 109 3.61 12.29 14.62
C GLN A 109 3.49 10.84 15.11
N THR A 110 2.92 9.95 14.29
CA THR A 110 2.85 8.52 14.63
C THR A 110 4.24 7.89 14.77
N ALA A 111 5.19 8.23 13.88
CA ALA A 111 6.56 7.72 13.99
C ALA A 111 7.24 8.21 15.30
N GLU A 112 7.07 9.49 15.63
CA GLU A 112 7.56 10.08 16.88
C GLU A 112 6.94 9.43 18.11
N GLN A 113 5.63 9.18 18.10
CA GLN A 113 4.92 8.49 19.19
C GLN A 113 5.42 7.05 19.38
N ILE A 114 5.65 6.30 18.30
CA ILE A 114 6.18 4.94 18.38
C ILE A 114 7.62 4.95 18.93
N ASP A 115 8.46 5.89 18.49
CA ASP A 115 9.85 5.99 18.95
C ASP A 115 9.91 6.42 20.42
N ALA A 116 9.04 7.35 20.85
CA ALA A 116 8.90 7.77 22.24
C ALA A 116 8.37 6.65 23.14
N ALA A 117 7.34 5.91 22.70
CA ALA A 117 6.71 4.85 23.47
C ALA A 117 7.61 3.62 23.66
N ARG A 118 8.60 3.41 22.81
CA ARG A 118 9.62 2.38 23.02
C ARG A 118 10.50 2.67 24.24
N GLY A 119 10.73 3.95 24.54
CA GLY A 119 11.74 4.37 25.51
C GLY A 119 13.17 4.37 24.95
N PRO A 120 14.14 4.87 25.73
CA PRO A 120 15.52 5.06 25.30
C PRO A 120 16.18 3.71 24.92
N ARG A 121 17.10 3.75 23.95
CA ARG A 121 17.97 2.61 23.63
C ARG A 121 18.74 2.21 24.89
N THR A 122 18.30 1.16 25.59
CA THR A 122 19.21 0.42 26.46
C THR A 122 20.23 -0.26 25.55
N SER A 123 21.41 0.35 25.46
CA SER A 123 22.59 -0.21 24.82
C SER A 123 23.07 -1.45 25.55
#